data_AF-A0A132BRH7-F1
#
_entry.id   AF-A0A132BRH7-F1
#
_cell.length_a   1.000
_cell.length_b   1.000
_cell.length_c   1.000
_cell.angle_alpha   90.00
_cell.angle_beta   90.00
_cell.angle_gamma   90.00
#
_symmetry.space_group_name_H-M   'P 1'
#
loop_
_entity.id
_entity.type
_entity.pdbx_description
1 polymer ?
#
loop_
_entity_poly.entity_id
_entity_poly.type
_entity_poly.pdbx_seq_one_letter_code
_entity_poly.pdbx_strand_id
1 'polypeptide(L)'
;MRPDRRPHSITLPDSQKLLASRAATTEAQKHHTVGIYDAERHFGRSLTNSAGRVVPIRWIGEQHVREDCQGRIPSLADWLGRIQPEPWMANGRIDNDPTQIVGDPRAAWVEAVTGHQTILGFEEWLLKVSVEHVQHRQNRAAA
;
A
#
# COMPACT_ATOMS: atom_id res chain seq x y z
N MET A 1 31.18 5.51 28.82
CA MET A 1 29.82 5.88 29.24
C MET A 1 29.08 6.37 28.01
N ARG A 2 28.20 5.55 27.42
CA ARG A 2 27.43 5.91 26.21
C ARG A 2 26.18 6.69 26.65
N PRO A 3 25.87 7.88 26.10
CA PRO A 3 24.67 8.59 26.50
C PRO A 3 23.42 7.85 26.01
N ASP A 4 22.46 7.73 26.92
CA ASP A 4 21.14 7.14 26.74
C ASP A 4 20.39 7.82 25.58
N ARG A 5 20.20 7.10 24.46
CA ARG A 5 19.33 7.52 23.36
C ARG A 5 17.91 7.02 23.63
N ARG A 6 17.20 7.64 24.56
CA ARG A 6 15.73 7.56 24.54
C ARG A 6 15.21 8.42 23.39
N PRO A 7 14.30 7.91 22.54
CA PRO A 7 13.72 8.71 21.47
C PRO A 7 12.95 9.86 22.10
N HIS A 8 13.42 11.09 21.88
CA HIS A 8 12.69 12.29 22.27
C HIS A 8 11.34 12.29 21.55
N SER A 9 10.26 12.14 22.31
CA SER A 9 8.92 12.49 21.84
C SER A 9 8.93 13.99 21.54
N ILE A 10 8.99 14.35 20.27
CA ILE A 10 8.80 15.75 19.86
C ILE A 10 7.32 16.04 20.06
N THR A 11 7.00 16.75 21.14
CA THR A 11 5.68 17.34 21.34
C THR A 11 5.53 18.46 20.32
N LEU A 12 4.96 18.14 19.15
CA LEU A 12 4.49 19.17 18.23
C LEU A 12 3.34 19.93 18.91
N PRO A 13 3.33 21.28 18.90
CA PRO A 13 2.23 22.05 19.46
C PRO A 13 0.90 21.67 18.79
N ASP A 14 -0.17 21.58 19.58
CA ASP A 14 -1.46 20.99 19.19
C ASP A 14 -2.04 21.54 17.88
N SER A 15 -1.77 22.80 17.55
CA SER A 15 -2.21 23.44 16.30
C SER A 15 -1.59 22.84 15.03
N GLN A 16 -0.38 22.26 15.11
CA GLN A 16 0.28 21.58 13.99
C GLN A 16 -0.13 20.12 13.86
N LYS A 17 -0.33 19.47 15.02
CA LYS A 17 -1.01 18.18 15.04
C LYS A 17 -2.40 18.32 14.42
N LEU A 18 -3.11 19.42 14.68
CA LEU A 18 -4.45 19.70 14.15
C LEU A 18 -4.52 19.92 12.64
N LEU A 19 -3.49 20.42 11.95
CA LEU A 19 -3.53 20.61 10.49
C LEU A 19 -3.18 19.31 9.74
N ALA A 20 -2.20 18.55 10.24
CA ALA A 20 -1.93 17.20 9.74
C ALA A 20 -3.06 16.23 10.12
N SER A 21 -3.65 16.38 11.31
CA SER A 21 -4.79 15.59 11.74
C SER A 21 -6.06 16.01 11.04
N ARG A 22 -6.38 17.30 10.80
CA ARG A 22 -7.64 17.72 10.13
C ARG A 22 -7.78 17.23 8.70
N ALA A 23 -6.66 17.05 8.00
CA ALA A 23 -6.69 16.41 6.70
C ALA A 23 -6.59 14.86 6.79
N ALA A 24 -6.29 14.31 7.97
CA ALA A 24 -6.48 12.90 8.33
C ALA A 24 -7.84 12.61 9.04
N THR A 25 -8.61 13.64 9.46
CA THR A 25 -9.78 13.46 10.35
C THR A 25 -11.02 12.98 9.61
N THR A 26 -10.99 12.94 8.27
CA THR A 26 -12.04 12.27 7.50
C THR A 26 -11.88 10.74 7.46
N GLU A 27 -10.78 10.17 7.95
CA GLU A 27 -10.33 8.84 7.55
C GLU A 27 -9.92 7.95 8.73
N ALA A 28 -10.88 7.59 9.59
CA ALA A 28 -10.73 6.36 10.41
C ALA A 28 -10.42 5.12 9.52
N GLN A 29 -10.66 5.21 8.21
CA GLN A 29 -10.34 4.21 7.20
C GLN A 29 -8.83 4.11 6.88
N LYS A 30 -7.99 5.08 7.26
CA LYS A 30 -6.56 5.12 6.87
C LYS A 30 -5.58 4.75 7.99
N HIS A 31 -6.04 4.10 9.06
CA HIS A 31 -5.18 3.56 10.13
C HIS A 31 -4.44 2.28 9.71
N HIS A 32 -3.82 2.30 8.54
CA HIS A 32 -3.00 1.22 8.02
C HIS A 32 -1.83 1.75 7.19
N THR A 33 -0.88 0.87 6.89
CA THR A 33 0.34 1.21 6.13
C THR A 33 0.08 2.01 4.85
N VAL A 34 -0.91 1.62 4.03
CA VAL A 34 -1.24 2.35 2.78
C VAL A 34 -1.70 3.80 3.05
N GLY A 35 -2.45 4.07 4.11
CA GLY A 35 -2.92 5.40 4.46
C GLY A 35 -1.77 6.36 4.80
N ILE A 36 -0.67 5.85 5.35
CA ILE A 36 0.56 6.61 5.61
C ILE A 36 1.22 7.04 4.29
N TYR A 37 1.23 6.16 3.28
CA TYR A 37 1.75 6.52 1.95
C TYR A 37 0.85 7.52 1.23
N ASP A 38 -0.47 7.39 1.36
CA ASP A 38 -1.41 8.35 0.80
C ASP A 38 -1.25 9.73 1.44
N ALA A 39 -0.95 9.80 2.74
CA ALA A 39 -0.60 11.05 3.41
C ALA A 39 0.66 11.69 2.77
N GLU A 40 1.71 10.92 2.50
CA GLU A 40 2.90 11.43 1.81
C GLU A 40 2.58 11.95 0.39
N ARG A 41 1.67 11.28 -0.33
CA ARG A 41 1.23 11.73 -1.67
C ARG A 41 0.42 13.02 -1.61
N HIS A 42 -0.41 13.18 -0.59
CA HIS A 42 -1.30 14.33 -0.46
C HIS A 42 -0.59 15.57 0.10
N PHE A 43 0.25 15.40 1.13
CA PHE A 43 0.94 16.51 1.82
C PHE A 43 2.38 16.72 1.35
N GLY A 44 2.91 15.82 0.52
CA GLY A 44 4.31 15.81 0.11
C GLY A 44 5.20 15.02 1.08
N ARG A 45 6.52 15.06 0.84
CA ARG A 45 7.50 14.22 1.57
C ARG A 45 7.76 14.72 2.99
N SER A 46 7.61 16.02 3.22
CA SER A 46 7.88 16.68 4.49
C SER A 46 7.11 17.99 4.64
N LEU A 47 6.86 18.39 5.88
CA LEU A 47 6.41 19.73 6.23
C LEU A 47 7.46 20.45 7.07
N THR A 48 7.44 21.78 7.07
CA THR A 48 8.21 22.58 8.03
C THR A 48 7.28 23.02 9.15
N ASN A 49 7.64 22.69 10.39
CA ASN A 49 6.83 23.08 11.56
C ASN A 49 7.14 24.54 11.98
N SER A 50 6.38 25.09 12.94
CA SER A 50 6.59 26.49 13.41
C SER A 50 7.92 26.71 14.12
N ALA A 51 8.59 25.64 14.55
CA ALA A 51 9.95 25.72 15.10
C ALA A 51 11.02 25.74 13.98
N GLY A 52 10.60 25.83 12.71
CA GLY A 52 11.50 25.83 11.55
C GLY A 52 12.09 24.45 11.23
N ARG A 53 11.59 23.37 11.83
CA ARG A 53 12.11 22.02 11.62
C ARG A 53 11.39 21.33 10.46
N VAL A 54 12.17 20.76 9.55
CA VAL A 54 11.66 19.88 8.50
C VAL A 54 11.34 18.51 9.10
N VAL A 55 10.09 18.10 9.00
CA VAL A 55 9.56 16.85 9.55
C VAL A 55 8.97 16.00 8.41
N PRO A 56 9.42 14.75 8.22
CA PRO A 56 8.85 13.86 7.22
C PRO A 56 7.37 13.56 7.50
N ILE A 57 6.51 13.62 6.48
CA ILE A 57 5.08 13.31 6.62
C ILE A 57 4.88 11.86 7.06
N ARG A 58 5.68 10.95 6.52
CA ARG A 58 5.65 9.53 6.88
C ARG A 58 5.87 9.29 8.38
N TRP A 59 6.79 10.03 8.99
CA TRP A 59 7.04 9.92 10.43
C TRP A 59 5.83 10.37 11.26
N ILE A 60 5.17 11.45 10.84
CA ILE A 60 3.93 11.95 11.46
C ILE A 60 2.81 10.92 11.32
N GLY A 61 2.64 10.35 10.12
CA GLY A 61 1.65 9.31 9.85
C GLY A 61 1.87 8.05 10.69
N GLU A 62 3.12 7.57 10.80
CA GLU A 62 3.45 6.42 11.65
C GLU A 62 3.20 6.69 13.12
N GLN A 63 3.50 7.90 13.61
CA GLN A 63 3.21 8.28 15.00
C GLN A 63 1.70 8.27 15.24
N HIS A 64 0.93 8.93 14.37
CA HIS A 64 -0.53 9.00 14.47
C HIS A 64 -1.17 7.61 14.50
N VAL A 65 -0.82 6.74 13.54
CA VAL A 65 -1.37 5.37 13.51
C VAL A 65 -0.98 4.59 14.77
N ARG A 66 0.26 4.72 15.25
CA ARG A 66 0.68 4.05 16.49
C ARG A 66 -0.06 4.55 17.73
N GLU A 67 -0.31 5.85 17.83
CA GLU A 67 -1.06 6.44 18.94
C GLU A 67 -2.51 5.91 18.96
N ASP A 68 -3.12 5.75 17.79
CA ASP A 68 -4.52 5.30 17.66
C ASP A 68 -4.67 3.77 17.71
N CYS A 69 -3.66 3.01 17.27
CA CYS A 69 -3.69 1.54 17.16
C CYS A 69 -2.86 0.82 18.23
N GLN A 70 -2.83 1.35 19.46
CA GLN A 70 -2.16 0.72 20.61
C GLN A 70 -0.69 0.35 20.33
N GLY A 71 0.03 1.25 19.65
CA GLY A 71 1.44 1.12 19.33
C GLY A 71 1.75 0.28 18.08
N ARG A 72 0.74 -0.23 17.37
CA ARG A 72 0.93 -1.02 16.13
C ARG A 72 0.63 -0.19 14.89
N ILE A 73 1.13 -0.64 13.74
CA ILE A 73 0.73 -0.13 12.43
C ILE A 73 0.11 -1.30 11.67
N PRO A 74 -1.22 -1.41 11.64
CA PRO A 74 -1.91 -2.45 10.88
C PRO A 74 -1.58 -2.36 9.38
N SER A 75 -1.58 -3.50 8.70
CA SER A 75 -1.64 -3.55 7.24
C SER A 75 -3.08 -3.38 6.76
N LEU A 76 -3.27 -3.07 5.46
CA LEU A 76 -4.61 -3.08 4.87
C LEU A 76 -5.27 -4.47 4.98
N ALA A 77 -4.49 -5.55 4.88
CA ALA A 77 -4.98 -6.92 5.02
C ALA A 77 -5.53 -7.20 6.43
N ASP A 78 -4.92 -6.64 7.48
CA ASP A 78 -5.41 -6.80 8.86
C ASP A 78 -6.83 -6.22 9.05
N TRP A 79 -7.15 -5.17 8.29
CA TRP A 79 -8.49 -4.57 8.26
C TRP A 79 -9.44 -5.37 7.38
N LEU A 80 -9.07 -5.60 6.12
CA LEU A 80 -9.93 -6.27 5.14
C LEU A 80 -10.25 -7.70 5.54
N GLY A 81 -9.32 -8.41 6.19
CA GLY A 81 -9.54 -9.78 6.67
C GLY A 81 -10.61 -9.90 7.77
N ARG A 82 -11.09 -8.79 8.33
CA ARG A 82 -12.18 -8.75 9.31
C ARG A 82 -13.52 -8.27 8.75
N ILE A 83 -13.54 -7.81 7.50
CA ILE A 83 -14.78 -7.36 6.85
C ILE A 83 -15.56 -8.59 6.40
N GLN A 84 -16.85 -8.62 6.70
CA GLN A 84 -17.74 -9.64 6.13
C GLN A 84 -18.00 -9.30 4.66
N PRO A 85 -17.66 -10.19 3.72
CA PRO A 85 -17.85 -9.91 2.31
C PRO A 85 -19.35 -9.87 1.97
N GLU A 86 -19.77 -8.80 1.32
CA GLU A 86 -21.13 -8.67 0.79
C GLU A 86 -21.20 -9.25 -0.63
N PRO A 87 -22.38 -9.69 -1.09
CA PRO A 87 -22.52 -10.33 -2.41
C PRO A 87 -21.97 -9.50 -3.59
N TRP A 88 -22.04 -8.17 -3.50
CA TRP A 88 -21.52 -7.27 -4.54
C TRP A 88 -20.00 -7.14 -4.55
N MET A 89 -19.30 -7.55 -3.49
CA MET A 89 -17.84 -7.49 -3.41
C MET A 89 -17.16 -8.59 -4.25
N ALA A 90 -17.90 -9.65 -4.58
CA ALA A 90 -17.44 -10.76 -5.39
C ALA A 90 -18.09 -10.72 -6.78
N ASN A 91 -17.54 -9.91 -7.69
CA ASN A 91 -17.93 -9.93 -9.11
C ASN A 91 -17.24 -11.03 -9.93
N GLY A 92 -16.30 -11.76 -9.33
CA GLY A 92 -15.69 -12.95 -9.90
C GLY A 92 -16.06 -14.15 -9.06
N ARG A 93 -16.60 -15.19 -9.69
CA ARG A 93 -16.70 -16.52 -9.09
C ARG A 93 -15.27 -17.01 -8.86
N ILE A 94 -14.69 -16.73 -7.69
CA ILE A 94 -13.45 -17.38 -7.26
C ILE A 94 -13.88 -18.77 -6.81
N ASP A 95 -13.90 -19.71 -7.76
CA ASP A 95 -14.08 -21.13 -7.47
C ASP A 95 -12.87 -21.57 -6.64
N ASN A 96 -12.94 -21.43 -5.32
CA ASN A 96 -12.02 -22.04 -4.37
C ASN A 96 -12.35 -23.54 -4.24
N ASP A 97 -12.44 -24.25 -5.37
CA ASP A 97 -12.60 -25.68 -5.36
C ASP A 97 -11.21 -26.32 -5.18
N PRO A 98 -10.88 -26.86 -3.99
CA PRO A 98 -9.58 -27.49 -3.76
C PRO A 98 -9.37 -28.72 -4.65
N THR A 99 -10.41 -29.25 -5.29
CA THR A 99 -10.32 -30.35 -6.25
C THR A 99 -9.80 -29.92 -7.63
N GLN A 100 -9.67 -28.62 -7.89
CA GLN A 100 -9.18 -28.10 -9.17
C GLN A 100 -7.65 -28.07 -9.27
N ILE A 101 -6.91 -28.25 -8.16
CA ILE A 101 -5.45 -28.44 -8.14
C ILE A 101 -5.15 -29.93 -8.36
N VAL A 102 -5.59 -30.49 -9.50
CA VAL A 102 -5.16 -31.83 -9.94
C VAL A 102 -4.27 -31.61 -11.17
N GLY A 103 -2.96 -31.56 -10.95
CA GLY A 103 -1.95 -31.39 -12.01
C GLY A 103 -1.06 -30.15 -11.84
N ASP A 104 -0.19 -29.91 -12.84
CA ASP A 104 0.67 -28.72 -12.88
C ASP A 104 -0.18 -27.46 -13.18
N PRO A 105 -0.29 -26.51 -12.22
CA PRO A 105 -1.08 -25.29 -12.41
C PRO A 105 -0.59 -24.46 -13.61
N ARG A 106 0.69 -24.57 -13.97
CA ARG A 106 1.25 -23.87 -15.13
C ARG A 106 0.75 -24.47 -16.43
N ALA A 107 0.68 -25.79 -16.54
CA ALA A 107 0.18 -26.47 -17.74
C ALA A 107 -1.31 -26.14 -17.98
N ALA A 108 -2.13 -26.20 -16.92
CA ALA A 108 -3.54 -25.82 -16.98
C ALA A 108 -3.73 -24.34 -17.38
N TRP A 109 -2.88 -23.45 -16.86
CA TRP A 109 -2.90 -22.04 -17.25
C TRP A 109 -2.50 -21.85 -18.72
N VAL A 110 -1.44 -22.51 -19.20
CA VAL A 110 -1.02 -22.44 -20.62
C VAL A 110 -2.13 -22.93 -21.56
N GLU A 111 -2.82 -24.01 -21.22
CA GLU A 111 -3.95 -24.53 -21.98
C GLU A 111 -5.13 -23.54 -22.01
N ALA A 112 -5.51 -22.98 -20.87
CA ALA A 112 -6.59 -21.99 -20.79
C ALA A 112 -6.30 -20.73 -21.60
N VAL A 113 -5.05 -20.28 -21.61
CA VAL A 113 -4.64 -19.12 -22.41
C VAL A 113 -4.59 -19.46 -23.90
N THR A 114 -4.15 -20.67 -24.26
CA THR A 114 -4.19 -21.17 -25.65
C THR A 114 -5.63 -21.30 -26.14
N GLY A 115 -6.57 -21.65 -25.25
CA GLY A 115 -8.00 -21.72 -25.52
C GLY A 115 -8.75 -20.38 -25.47
N HIS A 116 -8.04 -19.25 -25.37
CA HIS A 116 -8.63 -17.90 -25.27
C HIS A 116 -9.65 -17.72 -24.13
N GLN A 117 -9.51 -18.48 -23.04
CA GLN A 117 -10.41 -18.41 -21.89
C GLN A 117 -9.98 -17.39 -20.82
N THR A 118 -8.89 -16.65 -21.06
CA THR A 118 -8.36 -15.62 -20.15
C THR A 118 -8.55 -14.22 -20.74
N ILE A 119 -8.81 -13.23 -19.86
CA ILE A 119 -9.10 -11.83 -20.22
C ILE A 119 -7.91 -11.13 -20.93
N LEU A 120 -6.71 -11.71 -20.83
CA LEU A 120 -5.55 -11.35 -21.65
C LEU A 120 -5.05 -12.62 -22.35
N GLY A 121 -4.81 -12.55 -23.66
CA GLY A 121 -4.11 -13.62 -24.39
C GLY A 121 -2.62 -13.66 -24.00
N PHE A 122 -1.97 -14.84 -24.08
CA PHE A 122 -0.56 -15.02 -23.71
C PHE A 122 0.34 -14.11 -24.55
N GLU A 123 0.05 -14.01 -25.85
CA GLU A 123 0.81 -13.17 -26.78
C GLU A 123 0.67 -11.68 -26.45
N GLU A 124 -0.53 -11.23 -26.10
CA GLU A 124 -0.78 -9.84 -25.72
C GLU A 124 -0.06 -9.48 -24.41
N TRP A 125 -0.07 -10.42 -23.44
CA TRP A 125 0.69 -10.27 -22.20
C TRP A 125 2.20 -10.27 -22.43
N LEU A 126 2.72 -11.20 -23.26
CA LEU A 126 4.14 -11.24 -23.62
C LEU A 126 4.58 -9.96 -24.35
N LEU A 127 3.76 -9.46 -25.27
CA LEU A 127 4.00 -8.20 -25.97
C LEU A 127 4.08 -7.04 -24.97
N LYS A 128 3.10 -6.89 -24.08
CA LYS A 128 3.10 -5.84 -23.06
C LYS A 128 4.34 -5.90 -22.16
N VAL A 129 4.65 -7.08 -21.62
CA VAL A 129 5.81 -7.29 -20.74
C VAL A 129 7.12 -7.03 -21.48
N SER A 130 7.22 -7.41 -22.76
CA SER A 130 8.42 -7.17 -23.57
C SER A 130 8.66 -5.67 -23.81
N VAL A 131 7.60 -4.92 -24.14
CA VAL A 131 7.65 -3.47 -24.36
C VAL A 131 8.04 -2.74 -23.08
N GLU A 132 7.42 -3.08 -21.94
CA GLU A 132 7.73 -2.48 -20.64
C GLU A 132 9.20 -2.73 -20.22
N HIS A 133 9.72 -3.95 -20.44
CA HIS A 133 11.12 -4.28 -20.15
C HIS A 133 12.13 -3.56 -21.04
N VAL A 134 11.83 -3.38 -22.33
CA VAL A 134 12.69 -2.61 -23.25
C VAL A 134 12.71 -1.14 -22.84
N GLN A 135 11.53 -0.57 -22.57
CA GLN A 135 11.40 0.83 -22.17
C GLN A 135 12.13 1.10 -20.85
N HIS A 136 12.00 0.21 -19.87
CA HIS A 136 12.72 0.33 -18.59
C HIS A 136 14.24 0.22 -18.76
N ARG A 137 14.73 -0.62 -19.69
CA ARG A 137 16.18 -0.70 -19.99
C ARG A 137 16.69 0.57 -20.66
N GLN A 138 15.95 1.12 -21.62
CA GLN A 138 16.30 2.35 -22.32
C GLN A 138 16.31 3.54 -21.35
N ASN A 139 15.30 3.67 -20.50
CA ASN A 139 15.22 4.74 -19.50
C ASN A 139 16.34 4.67 -18.47
N ARG A 140 16.82 3.48 -18.08
CA ARG A 140 18.00 3.32 -17.22
C ARG A 140 19.33 3.63 -17.91
N ALA A 141 19.40 3.49 -19.23
CA ALA A 141 20.62 3.79 -19.99
C ALA A 141 20.73 5.29 -20.33
N ALA A 142 19.62 6.02 -20.29
CA ALA A 142 19.52 7.45 -20.55
C ALA A 142 19.64 8.33 -19.29
N ALA A 143 19.78 7.73 -18.10
CA ALA A 143 19.96 8.39 -16.81
C ALA A 143 21.36 8.12 -16.26
#